data_AF-A0A315XJG2-F1
#
_entry.id   AF-A0A315XJG2-F1
#
_cell.length_a   1.000
_cell.length_b   1.000
_cell.length_c   1.000
_cell.angle_alpha   90.00
_cell.angle_beta   90.00
_cell.angle_gamma   90.00
#
_symmetry.space_group_name_H-M   'P 1'
#
loop_
_entity.id
_entity.type
_entity.pdbx_description
1 polymer ?
#
loop_
_entity_poly.entity_id
_entity_poly.type
_entity_poly.pdbx_seq_one_letter_code
_entity_poly.pdbx_strand_id
1 'polypeptide(L)'
;MSDKILLMSNSFFKRLKKEEKPPVIEEEAPVWEDRIFWVSTLQKITFPVISNLAKGSLRKNMPVESKSGEGEKFAYLEAFARVFNGIAPWLELGVDTSEEGKVREKYIKLTLKAISNAVNTNSNDYIFVVEPKQSLVDVALFAQGLLRAKKQIWLNLPMDIQARIIRELKNTRIIAPYENHWLLYTSMVEAALLEFTGECDKERLTYAISKFRDEFYVGDAIYSNGDEFDVGYYNSLIIHPMLNDILAVMRKYGLQEGEFLDVQLMRSSRLSSQLERMISPDGTYPLLGKSLAYRCGVFHLLSQAALLKILPRNIAPAQVRSALTKIIQRQFTGSQNFNSEGWLICGLNASQIDICDDETNTGSVYACCAVFLALGLKANDMFWEAPSEEWSSLKAWNGHQIQPDQSINF
;
A
#
# COMPACT_ATOMS: atom_id res chain seq x y z
N MET A 1 -29.41 56.46 73.53
CA MET A 1 -29.98 55.11 73.29
C MET A 1 -30.53 55.13 71.87
N SER A 2 -30.11 54.34 70.90
CA SER A 2 -29.33 53.10 70.90
C SER A 2 -28.59 52.96 69.56
N ASP A 3 -27.42 52.35 69.66
CA ASP A 3 -26.42 52.01 68.65
C ASP A 3 -26.86 51.34 67.33
N LYS A 4 -26.07 51.68 66.29
CA LYS A 4 -25.40 50.87 65.25
C LYS A 4 -26.07 49.59 64.72
N ILE A 5 -26.03 49.44 63.39
CA ILE A 5 -25.44 48.31 62.62
C ILE A 5 -25.66 48.62 61.12
N LEU A 6 -24.64 49.16 60.44
CA LEU A 6 -23.83 48.53 59.38
C LEU A 6 -24.59 47.69 58.33
N LEU A 7 -24.59 48.22 57.10
CA LEU A 7 -24.86 47.52 55.84
C LEU A 7 -23.94 46.30 55.68
N MET A 8 -24.50 45.15 55.33
CA MET A 8 -24.01 44.18 54.34
C MET A 8 -24.90 42.93 54.34
N SER A 9 -25.52 42.58 53.21
CA SER A 9 -26.01 41.21 52.99
C SER A 9 -25.82 40.76 51.53
N ASN A 10 -24.76 39.97 51.35
CA ASN A 10 -24.68 38.73 50.57
C ASN A 10 -25.38 38.66 49.20
N SER A 11 -24.65 39.08 48.16
CA SER A 11 -24.73 38.48 46.83
C SER A 11 -23.41 37.75 46.54
N PHE A 12 -23.28 36.52 47.05
CA PHE A 12 -22.13 35.65 46.78
C PHE A 12 -22.61 34.34 46.13
N PHE A 13 -23.09 34.45 44.89
CA PHE A 13 -23.01 33.36 43.92
C PHE A 13 -22.63 33.97 42.58
N LYS A 14 -21.32 34.17 42.38
CA LYS A 14 -20.74 34.41 41.06
C LYS A 14 -21.01 33.18 40.21
N ARG A 15 -21.92 33.36 39.25
CA ARG A 15 -22.12 32.50 38.09
C ARG A 15 -20.79 32.45 37.34
N LEU A 16 -19.98 31.42 37.57
CA LEU A 16 -18.83 31.09 36.72
C LEU A 16 -19.39 30.78 35.34
N LYS A 17 -19.39 31.77 34.44
CA LYS A 17 -19.49 31.53 33.01
C LYS A 17 -18.27 30.69 32.64
N LYS A 18 -18.52 29.43 32.29
CA LYS A 18 -17.55 28.58 31.60
C LYS A 18 -17.27 29.31 30.28
N GLU A 19 -16.06 29.85 30.13
CA GLU A 19 -15.60 30.33 28.84
C GLU A 19 -15.57 29.11 27.91
N GLU A 20 -16.48 29.09 26.95
CA GLU A 20 -16.40 28.17 25.82
C GLU A 20 -15.14 28.55 25.04
N LYS A 21 -14.14 27.68 25.07
CA LYS A 21 -13.01 27.79 24.16
C LYS A 21 -13.56 27.77 22.73
N PRO A 22 -13.14 28.69 21.85
CA PRO A 22 -13.51 28.63 20.44
C PRO A 22 -13.09 27.26 19.87
N PRO A 23 -13.82 26.71 18.89
CA PRO A 23 -13.42 25.48 18.24
C PRO A 23 -11.99 25.65 17.74
N VAL A 24 -11.11 24.71 18.10
CA VAL A 24 -9.77 24.63 17.51
C VAL A 24 -10.01 24.28 16.05
N ILE A 25 -9.97 25.29 15.19
CA ILE A 25 -9.81 25.08 13.76
C ILE A 25 -8.36 24.60 13.63
N GLU A 26 -8.15 23.29 13.49
CA GLU A 26 -6.86 22.77 13.03
C GLU A 26 -6.61 23.46 11.68
N GLU A 27 -5.61 24.34 11.62
CA GLU A 27 -5.20 24.96 10.35
C GLU A 27 -4.89 23.82 9.36
N GLU A 28 -5.55 23.84 8.21
CA GLU A 28 -5.27 22.87 7.14
C GLU A 28 -3.81 23.04 6.73
N ALA A 29 -3.01 21.99 6.95
CA ALA A 29 -1.63 21.92 6.50
C ALA A 29 -1.57 22.28 5.01
N PRO A 30 -0.70 23.24 4.59
CA PRO A 30 -0.51 23.56 3.19
C PRO A 30 -0.35 22.30 2.34
N VAL A 31 -0.95 22.31 1.17
CA VAL A 31 -1.00 21.19 0.22
C VAL A 31 0.37 20.54 -0.09
N TRP A 32 1.45 21.33 -0.02
CA TRP A 32 2.84 20.85 -0.17
C TRP A 32 3.36 20.06 1.05
N GLU A 33 2.82 20.30 2.24
CA GLU A 33 3.16 19.59 3.48
C GLU A 33 2.71 18.13 3.45
N ASP A 34 1.57 17.82 2.82
CA ASP A 34 1.12 16.43 2.66
C ASP A 34 2.15 15.62 1.88
N ARG A 35 2.63 16.12 0.74
CA ARG A 35 3.63 15.40 -0.07
C ARG A 35 4.95 15.24 0.71
N ILE A 36 5.41 16.30 1.39
CA ILE A 36 6.60 16.23 2.26
C ILE A 36 6.41 15.19 3.37
N PHE A 37 5.24 15.17 4.02
CA PHE A 37 4.90 14.23 5.06
C PHE A 37 4.89 12.79 4.54
N TRP A 38 4.32 12.54 3.37
CA TRP A 38 4.30 11.21 2.76
C TRP A 38 5.72 10.75 2.38
N VAL A 39 6.53 11.61 1.77
CA VAL A 39 7.91 11.29 1.40
C VAL A 39 8.79 11.07 2.63
N SER A 40 8.62 11.84 3.70
CA SER A 40 9.36 11.63 4.96
C SER A 40 8.91 10.36 5.69
N THR A 41 7.62 10.03 5.67
CA THR A 41 7.09 8.79 6.24
C THR A 41 7.53 7.56 5.46
N LEU A 42 7.49 7.63 4.12
CA LEU A 42 8.08 6.62 3.24
C LEU A 42 9.54 6.40 3.60
N GLN A 43 10.33 7.46 3.80
CA GLN A 43 11.73 7.32 4.16
C GLN A 43 11.92 6.65 5.53
N LYS A 44 11.14 7.07 6.53
CA LYS A 44 11.18 6.48 7.88
C LYS A 44 10.92 4.97 7.86
N ILE A 45 9.97 4.53 7.03
CA ILE A 45 9.59 3.12 6.91
C ILE A 45 10.60 2.34 6.07
N THR A 46 10.96 2.85 4.89
CA THR A 46 11.61 2.03 3.85
C THR A 46 13.13 2.09 3.88
N PHE A 47 13.72 3.16 4.43
CA PHE A 47 15.17 3.34 4.43
C PHE A 47 15.93 2.21 5.14
N PRO A 48 15.51 1.73 6.34
CA PRO A 48 16.21 0.64 7.01
C PRO A 48 16.31 -0.62 6.15
N VAL A 49 15.24 -1.02 5.46
CA VAL A 49 15.22 -2.21 4.61
C VAL A 49 16.16 -2.06 3.40
N ILE A 50 15.95 -1.02 2.59
CA ILE A 50 16.68 -0.86 1.32
C ILE A 50 18.17 -0.58 1.58
N SER A 51 18.49 0.27 2.56
CA SER A 51 19.86 0.66 2.89
C SER A 51 20.67 -0.53 3.42
N ASN A 52 20.09 -1.37 4.28
CA ASN A 52 20.78 -2.56 4.77
C ASN A 52 20.96 -3.60 3.66
N LEU A 53 19.95 -3.84 2.83
CA LEU A 53 20.07 -4.79 1.71
C LEU A 53 21.11 -4.34 0.69
N ALA A 54 21.17 -3.04 0.37
CA ALA A 54 22.19 -2.47 -0.50
C ALA A 54 23.62 -2.63 0.07
N LYS A 55 23.76 -2.72 1.40
CA LYS A 55 25.05 -2.95 2.08
C LYS A 55 25.37 -4.44 2.32
N GLY A 56 24.44 -5.36 2.02
CA GLY A 56 24.61 -6.77 2.32
C GLY A 56 24.54 -7.09 3.82
N SER A 57 23.74 -6.31 4.58
CA SER A 57 23.57 -6.44 6.02
C SER A 57 22.10 -6.53 6.49
N LEU A 58 21.13 -6.76 5.61
CA LEU A 58 19.71 -6.86 5.97
C LEU A 58 19.45 -8.03 6.91
N ARG A 59 19.91 -9.25 6.56
CA ARG A 59 19.75 -10.44 7.41
C ARG A 59 20.37 -10.26 8.79
N LYS A 60 21.48 -9.53 8.86
CA LYS A 60 22.19 -9.25 10.10
C LYS A 60 21.42 -8.27 11.01
N ASN A 61 20.81 -7.25 10.42
CA ASN A 61 20.34 -6.08 11.18
C ASN A 61 18.82 -6.00 11.32
N MET A 62 18.04 -6.66 10.45
CA MET A 62 16.58 -6.66 10.56
C MET A 62 16.15 -7.74 11.55
N PRO A 63 15.49 -7.37 12.67
CA PRO A 63 14.91 -8.34 13.58
C PRO A 63 13.75 -9.06 12.91
N VAL A 64 13.51 -10.30 13.34
CA VAL A 64 12.38 -11.08 12.88
C VAL A 64 11.50 -11.40 14.08
N GLU A 65 10.26 -10.96 13.98
CA GLU A 65 9.16 -11.23 14.90
C GLU A 65 8.10 -12.00 14.09
N SER A 66 7.60 -13.10 14.65
CA SER A 66 6.53 -13.92 14.06
C SER A 66 5.79 -14.68 15.17
N LYS A 67 4.51 -15.00 14.93
CA LYS A 67 3.68 -15.76 15.87
C LYS A 67 4.00 -17.26 15.86
N SER A 68 4.24 -17.84 14.67
CA SER A 68 4.41 -19.29 14.48
C SER A 68 5.84 -19.72 14.13
N GLY A 69 6.72 -18.76 13.78
CA GLY A 69 8.10 -19.02 13.32
C GLY A 69 8.20 -19.55 11.88
N GLU A 70 7.09 -19.98 11.26
CA GLU A 70 7.08 -20.55 9.91
C GLU A 70 7.50 -19.54 8.82
N GLY A 71 7.30 -18.25 9.07
CA GLY A 71 7.62 -17.15 8.13
C GLY A 71 9.04 -16.59 8.23
N GLU A 72 9.86 -16.99 9.21
CA GLU A 72 11.12 -16.30 9.51
C GLU A 72 12.14 -16.36 8.36
N LYS A 73 12.16 -17.47 7.61
CA LYS A 73 13.08 -17.67 6.49
C LYS A 73 12.85 -16.65 5.35
N PHE A 74 11.61 -16.19 5.19
CA PHE A 74 11.18 -15.35 4.06
C PHE A 74 11.06 -13.87 4.41
N ALA A 75 11.03 -13.54 5.71
CA ALA A 75 10.85 -12.18 6.23
C ALA A 75 11.68 -11.11 5.49
N TYR A 76 12.91 -11.42 5.07
CA TYR A 76 13.80 -10.47 4.39
C TYR A 76 13.40 -10.19 2.93
N LEU A 77 13.12 -11.23 2.13
CA LEU A 77 12.62 -11.06 0.76
C LEU A 77 11.25 -10.40 0.80
N GLU A 78 10.44 -10.84 1.74
CA GLU A 78 9.12 -10.35 2.03
C GLU A 78 9.10 -8.84 2.37
N ALA A 79 9.97 -8.39 3.29
CA ALA A 79 10.15 -6.96 3.58
C ALA A 79 10.54 -6.18 2.33
N PHE A 80 11.56 -6.67 1.61
CA PHE A 80 12.09 -5.96 0.45
C PHE A 80 11.09 -5.88 -0.71
N ALA A 81 10.41 -6.99 -1.05
CA ALA A 81 9.44 -7.05 -2.14
C ALA A 81 8.27 -6.10 -1.91
N ARG A 82 7.75 -6.01 -0.66
CA ARG A 82 6.65 -5.09 -0.33
C ARG A 82 7.07 -3.63 -0.30
N VAL A 83 8.25 -3.34 0.25
CA VAL A 83 8.85 -2.00 0.18
C VAL A 83 9.01 -1.58 -1.28
N PHE A 84 9.66 -2.41 -2.09
CA PHE A 84 9.93 -2.11 -3.48
C PHE A 84 8.64 -1.91 -4.28
N ASN A 85 7.66 -2.82 -4.16
CA ASN A 85 6.39 -2.72 -4.86
C ASN A 85 5.62 -1.45 -4.49
N GLY A 86 5.63 -1.07 -3.20
CA GLY A 86 4.91 0.11 -2.70
C GLY A 86 5.51 1.44 -3.18
N ILE A 87 6.85 1.51 -3.32
CA ILE A 87 7.53 2.75 -3.72
C ILE A 87 7.89 2.81 -5.22
N ALA A 88 7.70 1.72 -5.96
CA ALA A 88 8.09 1.61 -7.36
C ALA A 88 7.56 2.77 -8.24
N PRO A 89 6.29 3.19 -8.16
CA PRO A 89 5.81 4.34 -8.94
C PRO A 89 6.50 5.66 -8.58
N TRP A 90 6.84 5.87 -7.30
CA TRP A 90 7.60 7.04 -6.88
C TRP A 90 9.01 7.01 -7.47
N LEU A 91 9.69 5.86 -7.46
CA LEU A 91 11.00 5.71 -8.10
C LEU A 91 10.94 5.98 -9.61
N GLU A 92 9.89 5.49 -10.29
CA GLU A 92 9.71 5.59 -11.75
C GLU A 92 9.62 7.04 -12.27
N LEU A 93 9.25 8.00 -11.41
CA LEU A 93 9.30 9.43 -11.75
C LEU A 93 10.72 9.91 -12.14
N GLY A 94 11.78 9.23 -11.70
CA GLY A 94 13.16 9.50 -12.09
C GLY A 94 13.78 10.73 -11.43
N VAL A 95 15.05 11.03 -11.66
CA VAL A 95 15.73 12.13 -10.96
C VAL A 95 15.27 13.52 -11.43
N ASP A 96 15.24 14.50 -10.53
CA ASP A 96 15.05 15.92 -10.87
C ASP A 96 15.84 16.83 -9.91
N THR A 97 15.77 18.16 -10.12
CA THR A 97 16.58 19.14 -9.37
C THR A 97 16.03 19.52 -7.99
N SER A 98 14.84 19.05 -7.62
CA SER A 98 14.24 19.31 -6.32
C SER A 98 14.93 18.51 -5.21
N GLU A 99 14.68 18.88 -3.94
CA GLU A 99 15.18 18.10 -2.80
C GLU A 99 14.58 16.68 -2.78
N GLU A 100 13.29 16.53 -3.14
CA GLU A 100 12.68 15.21 -3.32
C GLU A 100 13.37 14.42 -4.44
N GLY A 101 13.69 15.07 -5.57
CA GLY A 101 14.41 14.47 -6.69
C GLY A 101 15.77 13.91 -6.32
N LYS A 102 16.53 14.60 -5.45
CA LYS A 102 17.81 14.13 -4.89
C LYS A 102 17.63 12.93 -3.96
N VAL A 103 16.60 12.97 -3.10
CA VAL A 103 16.24 11.82 -2.24
C VAL A 103 15.88 10.62 -3.12
N ARG A 104 15.07 10.82 -4.16
CA ARG A 104 14.68 9.79 -5.11
C ARG A 104 15.87 9.22 -5.87
N GLU A 105 16.82 10.04 -6.32
CA GLU A 105 18.07 9.58 -6.93
C GLU A 105 18.83 8.61 -6.00
N LYS A 106 18.98 8.99 -4.72
CA LYS A 106 19.61 8.13 -3.72
C LYS A 106 18.87 6.81 -3.58
N TYR A 107 17.54 6.83 -3.53
CA TYR A 107 16.72 5.63 -3.44
C TYR A 107 16.84 4.74 -4.69
N ILE A 108 16.85 5.30 -5.90
CA ILE A 108 17.06 4.54 -7.14
C ILE A 108 18.40 3.78 -7.06
N LYS A 109 19.49 4.47 -6.70
CA LYS A 109 20.82 3.86 -6.54
C LYS A 109 20.83 2.76 -5.49
N LEU A 110 20.20 2.99 -4.33
CA LEU A 110 20.09 2.00 -3.26
C LEU A 110 19.28 0.78 -3.71
N THR A 111 18.14 0.98 -4.38
CA THR A 111 17.30 -0.11 -4.89
C THR A 111 18.04 -0.96 -5.93
N LEU A 112 18.72 -0.34 -6.90
CA LEU A 112 19.55 -1.08 -7.87
C LEU A 112 20.61 -1.95 -7.18
N LYS A 113 21.28 -1.40 -6.17
CA LYS A 113 22.28 -2.13 -5.39
C LYS A 113 21.66 -3.23 -4.53
N ALA A 114 20.52 -2.97 -3.90
CA ALA A 114 19.76 -3.91 -3.10
C ALA A 114 19.31 -5.11 -3.94
N ILE A 115 18.74 -4.88 -5.13
CA ILE A 115 18.37 -5.94 -6.08
C ILE A 115 19.60 -6.77 -6.48
N SER A 116 20.70 -6.10 -6.82
CA SER A 116 21.95 -6.78 -7.19
C SER A 116 22.46 -7.70 -6.09
N ASN A 117 22.36 -7.29 -4.82
CA ASN A 117 22.75 -8.13 -3.69
C ASN A 117 21.74 -9.25 -3.43
N ALA A 118 20.44 -8.98 -3.59
CA ALA A 118 19.36 -9.93 -3.33
C ALA A 118 19.42 -11.19 -4.20
N VAL A 119 19.88 -11.05 -5.45
CA VAL A 119 20.01 -12.16 -6.43
C VAL A 119 21.45 -12.68 -6.61
N ASN A 120 22.40 -12.16 -5.84
CA ASN A 120 23.79 -12.59 -5.91
C ASN A 120 24.07 -13.70 -4.89
N THR A 121 24.30 -14.92 -5.36
CA THR A 121 24.59 -16.11 -4.54
C THR A 121 25.80 -15.97 -3.61
N ASN A 122 26.72 -15.04 -3.90
CA ASN A 122 27.90 -14.77 -3.06
C ASN A 122 27.67 -13.64 -2.04
N SER A 123 26.47 -13.05 -2.02
CA SER A 123 26.08 -12.01 -1.07
C SER A 123 25.62 -12.64 0.25
N ASN A 124 25.95 -12.00 1.37
CA ASN A 124 25.39 -12.35 2.68
C ASN A 124 23.85 -12.15 2.72
N ASP A 125 23.33 -11.31 1.83
CA ASP A 125 21.90 -11.09 1.62
C ASP A 125 21.41 -11.68 0.28
N TYR A 126 21.89 -12.86 -0.09
CA TYR A 126 21.17 -13.64 -1.10
C TYR A 126 19.83 -14.09 -0.52
N ILE A 127 18.77 -13.34 -0.80
CA ILE A 127 17.42 -13.54 -0.24
C ILE A 127 16.42 -13.98 -1.30
N PHE A 128 16.77 -13.89 -2.58
CA PHE A 128 15.90 -14.28 -3.70
C PHE A 128 16.00 -15.80 -3.96
N VAL A 129 15.62 -16.59 -2.97
CA VAL A 129 15.66 -18.06 -3.02
C VAL A 129 14.25 -18.59 -3.24
N VAL A 130 14.03 -19.24 -4.39
CA VAL A 130 12.75 -19.88 -4.71
C VAL A 130 12.71 -21.26 -4.05
N GLU A 131 12.20 -21.32 -2.82
CA GLU A 131 11.96 -22.54 -2.04
C GLU A 131 10.69 -22.33 -1.17
N PRO A 132 10.04 -23.43 -0.69
CA PRO A 132 8.57 -23.70 -0.66
C PRO A 132 7.57 -22.71 -1.31
N LYS A 133 6.27 -23.01 -1.19
CA LYS A 133 5.15 -22.26 -1.79
C LYS A 133 5.14 -20.76 -1.44
N GLN A 134 5.51 -20.37 -0.22
CA GLN A 134 5.43 -18.99 0.29
C GLN A 134 6.21 -17.97 -0.54
N SER A 135 7.34 -18.38 -1.14
CA SER A 135 8.17 -17.52 -1.98
C SER A 135 7.43 -16.93 -3.19
N LEU A 136 6.35 -17.59 -3.65
CA LEU A 136 5.56 -17.11 -4.80
C LEU A 136 4.97 -15.72 -4.57
N VAL A 137 4.50 -15.43 -3.34
CA VAL A 137 3.89 -14.14 -2.99
C VAL A 137 4.89 -13.01 -3.19
N ASP A 138 6.07 -13.16 -2.56
CA ASP A 138 7.07 -12.10 -2.56
C ASP A 138 7.69 -11.92 -3.94
N VAL A 139 7.91 -13.02 -4.67
CA VAL A 139 8.41 -12.96 -6.05
C VAL A 139 7.40 -12.26 -6.97
N ALA A 140 6.10 -12.51 -6.81
CA ALA A 140 5.06 -11.82 -7.58
C ALA A 140 4.96 -10.33 -7.23
N LEU A 141 5.06 -9.95 -5.96
CA LEU A 141 5.07 -8.54 -5.55
C LEU A 141 6.34 -7.83 -6.04
N PHE A 142 7.49 -8.50 -6.02
CA PHE A 142 8.73 -8.00 -6.62
C PHE A 142 8.59 -7.80 -8.14
N ALA A 143 8.02 -8.78 -8.84
CA ALA A 143 7.74 -8.70 -10.28
C ALA A 143 6.80 -7.53 -10.62
N GLN A 144 5.75 -7.34 -9.81
CA GLN A 144 4.85 -6.19 -9.93
C GLN A 144 5.58 -4.85 -9.73
N GLY A 145 6.49 -4.78 -8.76
CA GLY A 145 7.35 -3.61 -8.56
C GLY A 145 8.24 -3.31 -9.77
N LEU A 146 8.80 -4.34 -10.42
CA LEU A 146 9.59 -4.17 -11.65
C LEU A 146 8.74 -3.62 -12.80
N LEU A 147 7.52 -4.13 -12.98
CA LEU A 147 6.58 -3.60 -13.99
C LEU A 147 6.29 -2.12 -13.76
N ARG A 148 6.13 -1.71 -12.50
CA ARG A 148 5.84 -0.33 -12.09
C ARG A 148 7.04 0.61 -12.20
N ALA A 149 8.28 0.11 -12.09
CA ALA A 149 9.52 0.89 -12.13
C ALA A 149 10.47 0.51 -13.27
N LYS A 150 9.91 0.29 -14.47
CA LYS A 150 10.68 -0.23 -15.60
C LYS A 150 11.82 0.69 -16.05
N LYS A 151 11.58 2.01 -16.18
CA LYS A 151 12.60 2.92 -16.74
C LYS A 151 13.71 3.19 -15.74
N GLN A 152 13.38 3.33 -14.46
CA GLN A 152 14.35 3.73 -13.45
C GLN A 152 15.07 2.53 -12.83
N ILE A 153 14.42 1.37 -12.76
CA ILE A 153 14.98 0.17 -12.14
C ILE A 153 15.32 -0.89 -13.18
N TRP A 154 14.34 -1.52 -13.83
CA TRP A 154 14.61 -2.66 -14.71
C TRP A 154 15.65 -2.36 -15.79
N LEU A 155 15.46 -1.29 -16.57
CA LEU A 155 16.35 -0.93 -17.68
C LEU A 155 17.75 -0.46 -17.24
N ASN A 156 17.94 -0.13 -15.95
CA ASN A 156 19.22 0.29 -15.39
C ASN A 156 19.93 -0.83 -14.59
N LEU A 157 19.34 -2.02 -14.50
CA LEU A 157 20.03 -3.19 -13.95
C LEU A 157 21.04 -3.75 -14.96
N PRO A 158 22.21 -4.21 -14.51
CA PRO A 158 23.14 -4.94 -15.37
C PRO A 158 22.49 -6.17 -16.01
N MET A 159 22.89 -6.52 -17.24
CA MET A 159 22.29 -7.63 -17.98
C MET A 159 22.41 -8.98 -17.25
N ASP A 160 23.50 -9.23 -16.53
CA ASP A 160 23.68 -10.45 -15.74
C ASP A 160 22.71 -10.52 -14.54
N ILE A 161 22.40 -9.36 -13.94
CA ILE A 161 21.40 -9.25 -12.87
C ILE A 161 19.99 -9.45 -13.43
N GLN A 162 19.66 -8.83 -14.58
CA GLN A 162 18.39 -9.07 -15.28
C GLN A 162 18.22 -10.56 -15.60
N ALA A 163 19.24 -11.22 -16.15
CA ALA A 163 19.20 -12.64 -16.47
C ALA A 163 18.96 -13.54 -15.24
N ARG A 164 19.60 -13.23 -14.10
CA ARG A 164 19.34 -13.92 -12.84
C ARG A 164 17.90 -13.74 -12.38
N ILE A 165 17.37 -12.52 -12.42
CA ILE A 165 15.97 -12.26 -12.06
C ILE A 165 15.03 -13.08 -12.94
N ILE A 166 15.18 -13.04 -14.28
CA ILE A 166 14.35 -13.83 -15.20
C ILE A 166 14.41 -15.32 -14.87
N ARG A 167 15.60 -15.84 -14.53
CA ARG A 167 15.75 -17.23 -14.09
C ARG A 167 14.95 -17.51 -12.82
N GLU A 168 15.06 -16.67 -11.80
CA GLU A 168 14.32 -16.87 -10.54
C GLU A 168 12.80 -16.73 -10.74
N LEU A 169 12.34 -15.81 -11.59
CA LEU A 169 10.93 -15.74 -11.99
C LEU A 169 10.47 -17.05 -12.65
N LYS A 170 11.23 -17.59 -13.62
CA LYS A 170 10.92 -18.89 -14.26
C LYS A 170 10.95 -20.06 -13.26
N ASN A 171 11.83 -20.03 -12.26
CA ASN A 171 11.93 -21.09 -11.24
C ASN A 171 10.64 -21.23 -10.40
N THR A 172 9.84 -20.16 -10.27
CA THR A 172 8.54 -20.23 -9.56
C THR A 172 7.53 -21.18 -10.18
N ARG A 173 7.69 -21.57 -11.44
CA ARG A 173 6.75 -22.47 -12.14
C ARG A 173 6.61 -23.85 -11.49
N ILE A 174 7.54 -24.25 -10.63
CA ILE A 174 7.42 -25.49 -9.84
C ILE A 174 6.35 -25.40 -8.74
N ILE A 175 5.90 -24.18 -8.40
CA ILE A 175 4.96 -23.93 -7.32
C ILE A 175 3.53 -24.06 -7.87
N ALA A 176 2.73 -24.92 -7.23
CA ALA A 176 1.30 -25.01 -7.46
C ALA A 176 0.56 -24.01 -6.53
N PRO A 177 -0.12 -22.98 -7.08
CA PRO A 177 -0.88 -22.01 -6.30
C PRO A 177 -2.13 -22.65 -5.66
N TYR A 178 -2.69 -22.00 -4.64
CA TYR A 178 -4.04 -22.29 -4.16
C TYR A 178 -5.09 -21.69 -5.11
N GLU A 179 -6.28 -22.27 -5.15
CA GLU A 179 -7.44 -21.80 -5.94
C GLU A 179 -8.09 -20.55 -5.30
N ASN A 180 -7.33 -19.46 -5.23
CA ASN A 180 -7.74 -18.16 -4.72
C ASN A 180 -6.85 -17.05 -5.34
N HIS A 181 -6.65 -15.90 -4.67
CA HIS A 181 -5.72 -14.85 -5.10
C HIS A 181 -4.29 -15.33 -5.41
N TRP A 182 -3.86 -16.51 -4.92
CA TRP A 182 -2.57 -17.09 -5.28
C TRP A 182 -2.42 -17.37 -6.78
N LEU A 183 -3.53 -17.56 -7.50
CA LEU A 183 -3.52 -17.65 -8.96
C LEU A 183 -2.97 -16.36 -9.59
N LEU A 184 -3.31 -15.20 -9.03
CA LEU A 184 -2.83 -13.91 -9.53
C LEU A 184 -1.32 -13.73 -9.33
N TYR A 185 -0.72 -14.32 -8.29
CA TYR A 185 0.74 -14.29 -8.13
C TYR A 185 1.44 -14.99 -9.30
N THR A 186 0.91 -16.15 -9.70
CA THR A 186 1.42 -16.88 -10.86
C THR A 186 1.27 -16.06 -12.14
N SER A 187 0.10 -15.49 -12.38
CA SER A 187 -0.14 -14.66 -13.57
C SER A 187 0.67 -13.37 -13.58
N MET A 188 0.94 -12.75 -12.41
CA MET A 188 1.79 -11.58 -12.29
C MET A 188 3.25 -11.87 -12.69
N VAL A 189 3.78 -13.02 -12.24
CA VAL A 189 5.13 -13.45 -12.64
C VAL A 189 5.21 -13.67 -14.16
N GLU A 190 4.22 -14.33 -14.75
CA GLU A 190 4.19 -14.56 -16.20
C GLU A 190 3.95 -13.27 -17.00
N ALA A 191 3.18 -12.31 -16.48
CA ALA A 191 3.03 -10.99 -17.08
C ALA A 191 4.37 -10.22 -17.08
N ALA A 192 5.14 -10.29 -15.99
CA ALA A 192 6.48 -9.71 -15.94
C ALA A 192 7.44 -10.38 -16.92
N LEU A 193 7.41 -11.72 -17.03
CA LEU A 193 8.19 -12.46 -18.03
C LEU A 193 7.83 -12.03 -19.45
N LEU A 194 6.54 -11.89 -19.76
CA LEU A 194 6.06 -11.40 -21.05
C LEU A 194 6.58 -9.98 -21.33
N GLU A 195 6.47 -9.07 -20.36
CA GLU A 195 6.93 -7.69 -20.52
C GLU A 195 8.43 -7.59 -20.79
N PHE A 196 9.25 -8.39 -20.11
CA PHE A 196 10.71 -8.24 -20.14
C PHE A 196 11.42 -9.16 -21.15
N THR A 197 10.78 -10.25 -21.58
CA THR A 197 11.41 -11.24 -22.47
C THR A 197 10.62 -11.47 -23.77
N GLY A 198 9.35 -11.06 -23.83
CA GLY A 198 8.45 -11.40 -24.94
C GLY A 198 7.90 -12.83 -24.86
N GLU A 199 8.26 -13.61 -23.84
CA GLU A 199 7.83 -14.99 -23.64
C GLU A 199 7.11 -15.16 -22.30
N CYS A 200 6.07 -16.00 -22.27
CA CYS A 200 5.41 -16.43 -21.04
C CYS A 200 4.84 -17.85 -21.18
N ASP A 201 4.53 -18.47 -20.05
CA ASP A 201 3.60 -19.60 -20.01
C ASP A 201 2.18 -19.05 -20.09
N LYS A 202 1.54 -19.21 -21.25
CA LYS A 202 0.23 -18.61 -21.52
C LYS A 202 -0.85 -19.16 -20.59
N GLU A 203 -0.85 -20.46 -20.31
CA GLU A 203 -1.89 -21.09 -19.47
C GLU A 203 -1.84 -20.52 -18.05
N ARG A 204 -0.63 -20.39 -17.49
CA ARG A 204 -0.39 -19.76 -16.18
C ARG A 204 -0.77 -18.28 -16.13
N LEU A 205 -0.57 -17.56 -17.24
CA LEU A 205 -0.97 -16.17 -17.35
C LEU A 205 -2.50 -16.00 -17.42
N THR A 206 -3.20 -16.87 -18.16
CA THR A 206 -4.63 -16.68 -18.47
C THR A 206 -5.58 -17.35 -17.47
N TYR A 207 -5.14 -18.40 -16.76
CA TYR A 207 -6.00 -19.18 -15.87
C TYR A 207 -6.61 -18.33 -14.74
N ALA A 208 -5.80 -17.52 -14.06
CA ALA A 208 -6.30 -16.65 -13.00
C ALA A 208 -7.33 -15.64 -13.53
N ILE A 209 -7.11 -15.10 -14.73
CA ILE A 209 -8.04 -14.13 -15.32
C ILE A 209 -9.41 -14.78 -15.56
N SER A 210 -9.44 -16.00 -16.06
CA SER A 210 -10.69 -16.74 -16.27
C SER A 210 -11.40 -17.00 -14.94
N LYS A 211 -10.69 -17.47 -13.91
CA LYS A 211 -11.24 -17.67 -12.57
C LYS A 211 -11.83 -16.39 -11.98
N PHE A 212 -11.09 -15.29 -11.99
CA PHE A 212 -11.55 -14.04 -11.41
C PHE A 212 -12.69 -13.41 -12.22
N ARG A 213 -12.65 -13.49 -13.56
CA ARG A 213 -13.70 -12.93 -14.41
C ARG A 213 -15.01 -13.71 -14.30
N ASP A 214 -14.93 -15.04 -14.36
CA ASP A 214 -16.08 -15.91 -14.66
C ASP A 214 -16.62 -16.66 -13.44
N GLU A 215 -15.80 -16.92 -12.42
CA GLU A 215 -16.18 -17.77 -11.28
C GLU A 215 -16.17 -17.02 -9.95
N PHE A 216 -15.12 -16.24 -9.66
CA PHE A 216 -14.95 -15.59 -8.36
C PHE A 216 -15.59 -14.20 -8.27
N TYR A 217 -16.17 -13.67 -9.36
CA TYR A 217 -16.82 -12.37 -9.29
C TYR A 217 -18.21 -12.47 -8.66
N VAL A 218 -18.41 -11.82 -7.52
CA VAL A 218 -19.67 -11.88 -6.76
C VAL A 218 -20.62 -10.73 -7.14
N GLY A 219 -20.07 -9.55 -7.40
CA GLY A 219 -20.85 -8.33 -7.68
C GLY A 219 -20.35 -7.11 -6.92
N ASP A 220 -20.78 -5.93 -7.35
CA ASP A 220 -20.41 -4.63 -6.74
C ASP A 220 -18.89 -4.44 -6.48
N ALA A 221 -18.07 -4.87 -7.46
CA ALA A 221 -16.61 -4.88 -7.40
C ALA A 221 -16.00 -5.81 -6.33
N ILE A 222 -16.73 -6.81 -5.85
CA ILE A 222 -16.24 -7.82 -4.91
C ILE A 222 -15.94 -9.13 -5.63
N TYR A 223 -14.73 -9.64 -5.40
CA TYR A 223 -14.35 -11.02 -5.72
C TYR A 223 -14.36 -11.88 -4.45
N SER A 224 -14.80 -13.13 -4.58
CA SER A 224 -14.92 -14.10 -3.48
C SER A 224 -13.58 -14.52 -2.89
N ASN A 225 -12.51 -14.45 -3.69
CA ASN A 225 -11.17 -14.93 -3.34
C ASN A 225 -11.10 -16.47 -3.17
N GLY A 226 -11.78 -17.21 -4.04
CA GLY A 226 -11.88 -18.67 -3.98
C GLY A 226 -13.35 -19.12 -3.96
N ASP A 227 -13.58 -20.38 -3.61
CA ASP A 227 -14.93 -20.96 -3.56
C ASP A 227 -15.79 -20.37 -2.43
N GLU A 228 -15.16 -19.99 -1.33
CA GLU A 228 -15.82 -19.38 -0.17
C GLU A 228 -15.56 -17.87 -0.15
N PHE A 229 -16.62 -17.08 0.08
CA PHE A 229 -16.51 -15.64 0.22
C PHE A 229 -16.10 -15.26 1.65
N ASP A 230 -14.94 -14.61 1.77
CA ASP A 230 -14.45 -14.05 3.01
C ASP A 230 -14.53 -12.51 3.03
N VAL A 231 -15.12 -11.96 4.09
CA VAL A 231 -15.10 -10.52 4.33
C VAL A 231 -13.72 -10.10 4.83
N GLY A 232 -13.07 -9.20 4.10
CA GLY A 232 -11.76 -8.66 4.44
C GLY A 232 -11.21 -7.76 3.33
N TYR A 233 -9.91 -7.52 3.37
CA TYR A 233 -9.28 -6.50 2.52
C TYR A 233 -8.50 -7.04 1.32
N TYR A 234 -8.53 -8.34 1.03
CA TYR A 234 -7.79 -8.93 -0.11
C TYR A 234 -8.19 -8.36 -1.48
N ASN A 235 -9.45 -7.94 -1.62
CA ASN A 235 -9.91 -7.23 -2.82
C ASN A 235 -9.08 -5.96 -3.09
N SER A 236 -8.74 -5.20 -2.04
CA SER A 236 -7.90 -4.01 -2.14
C SER A 236 -6.40 -4.30 -2.05
N LEU A 237 -5.99 -5.21 -1.16
CA LEU A 237 -4.58 -5.52 -0.89
C LEU A 237 -3.89 -6.14 -2.11
N ILE A 238 -4.56 -7.09 -2.77
CA ILE A 238 -3.95 -7.95 -3.79
C ILE A 238 -4.77 -7.98 -5.08
N ILE A 239 -6.05 -8.37 -5.00
CA ILE A 239 -6.81 -8.83 -6.17
C ILE A 239 -6.93 -7.75 -7.23
N HIS A 240 -7.54 -6.59 -6.90
CA HIS A 240 -7.71 -5.53 -7.89
C HIS A 240 -6.38 -4.96 -8.37
N PRO A 241 -5.42 -4.59 -7.49
CA PRO A 241 -4.18 -4.02 -7.97
C PRO A 241 -3.38 -4.93 -8.88
N MET A 242 -3.36 -6.23 -8.59
CA MET A 242 -2.65 -7.22 -9.37
C MET A 242 -3.36 -7.52 -10.69
N LEU A 243 -4.69 -7.67 -10.69
CA LEU A 243 -5.49 -7.83 -11.90
C LEU A 243 -5.31 -6.66 -12.86
N ASN A 244 -5.36 -5.42 -12.35
CA ASN A 244 -5.17 -4.21 -13.16
C ASN A 244 -3.83 -4.26 -13.91
N ASP A 245 -2.75 -4.54 -13.18
CA ASP A 245 -1.39 -4.56 -13.73
C ASP A 245 -1.17 -5.73 -14.72
N ILE A 246 -1.70 -6.93 -14.43
CA ILE A 246 -1.64 -8.09 -15.35
C ILE A 246 -2.36 -7.79 -16.66
N LEU A 247 -3.63 -7.35 -16.56
CA LEU A 247 -4.47 -7.10 -17.73
C LEU A 247 -3.92 -5.96 -18.60
N ALA A 248 -3.27 -4.96 -18.00
CA ALA A 248 -2.57 -3.92 -18.73
C ALA A 248 -1.43 -4.47 -19.60
N VAL A 249 -0.64 -5.41 -19.06
CA VAL A 249 0.39 -6.10 -19.85
C VAL A 249 -0.25 -6.95 -20.95
N MET A 250 -1.26 -7.77 -20.62
CA MET A 250 -1.94 -8.62 -21.60
C MET A 250 -2.52 -7.81 -22.76
N ARG A 251 -3.16 -6.67 -22.47
CA ARG A 251 -3.68 -5.75 -23.49
C ARG A 251 -2.58 -5.17 -24.37
N LYS A 252 -1.47 -4.73 -23.76
CA LYS A 252 -0.31 -4.19 -24.49
C LYS A 252 0.24 -5.19 -25.52
N TYR A 253 0.22 -6.48 -25.20
CA TYR A 253 0.68 -7.57 -26.08
C TYR A 253 -0.42 -8.19 -26.94
N GLY A 254 -1.63 -7.63 -26.95
CA GLY A 254 -2.73 -8.11 -27.81
C GLY A 254 -3.30 -9.48 -27.43
N LEU A 255 -3.16 -9.90 -26.17
CA LEU A 255 -3.82 -11.11 -25.66
C LEU A 255 -5.32 -10.83 -25.43
N GLN A 256 -6.17 -11.78 -25.82
CA GLN A 256 -7.64 -11.63 -25.79
C GLN A 256 -8.16 -11.29 -24.39
N GLU A 257 -7.62 -11.90 -23.34
CA GLU A 257 -8.04 -11.65 -21.96
C GLU A 257 -7.79 -10.19 -21.53
N GLY A 258 -6.86 -9.48 -22.19
CA GLY A 258 -6.61 -8.05 -21.98
C GLY A 258 -7.79 -7.14 -22.38
N GLU A 259 -8.77 -7.64 -23.14
CA GLU A 259 -10.03 -6.93 -23.41
C GLU A 259 -10.82 -6.68 -22.11
N PHE A 260 -10.70 -7.56 -21.11
CA PHE A 260 -11.38 -7.44 -19.82
C PHE A 260 -10.90 -6.26 -18.96
N LEU A 261 -9.77 -5.63 -19.29
CA LEU A 261 -9.21 -4.53 -18.49
C LEU A 261 -10.19 -3.37 -18.31
N ASP A 262 -11.01 -3.01 -19.30
CA ASP A 262 -11.94 -1.87 -19.15
C ASP A 262 -12.99 -2.16 -18.07
N VAL A 263 -13.56 -3.37 -18.07
CA VAL A 263 -14.49 -3.82 -17.02
C VAL A 263 -13.80 -3.87 -15.67
N GLN A 264 -12.58 -4.41 -15.63
CA GLN A 264 -11.80 -4.48 -14.40
C GLN A 264 -11.44 -3.10 -13.83
N LEU A 265 -11.13 -2.10 -14.67
CA LEU A 265 -10.87 -0.73 -14.22
C LEU A 265 -12.14 -0.06 -13.69
N MET A 266 -13.32 -0.34 -14.27
CA MET A 266 -14.60 0.11 -13.73
C MET A 266 -14.89 -0.52 -12.36
N ARG A 267 -14.64 -1.83 -12.19
CA ARG A 267 -14.73 -2.50 -10.88
C ARG A 267 -13.76 -1.89 -9.87
N SER A 268 -12.51 -1.66 -10.26
CA SER A 268 -11.50 -0.98 -9.42
C SER A 268 -11.93 0.43 -9.01
N SER A 269 -12.50 1.20 -9.93
CA SER A 269 -13.09 2.52 -9.64
C SER A 269 -14.17 2.42 -8.56
N ARG A 270 -15.08 1.45 -8.67
CA ARG A 270 -16.14 1.23 -7.69
C ARG A 270 -15.61 0.86 -6.30
N LEU A 271 -14.72 -0.13 -6.20
CA LEU A 271 -14.15 -0.51 -4.91
C LEU A 271 -13.34 0.65 -4.28
N SER A 272 -12.69 1.50 -5.10
CA SER A 272 -12.02 2.70 -4.58
C SER A 272 -13.00 3.68 -3.88
N SER A 273 -14.24 3.80 -4.37
CA SER A 273 -15.28 4.57 -3.68
C SER A 273 -15.64 3.99 -2.31
N GLN A 274 -15.81 2.66 -2.25
CA GLN A 274 -16.16 1.98 -1.00
C GLN A 274 -15.03 2.12 0.02
N LEU A 275 -13.76 1.96 -0.41
CA LEU A 275 -12.59 2.15 0.44
C LEU A 275 -12.47 3.57 0.98
N GLU A 276 -12.67 4.58 0.14
CA GLU A 276 -12.64 5.99 0.56
C GLU A 276 -13.71 6.29 1.61
N ARG A 277 -14.93 5.75 1.44
CA ARG A 277 -16.02 5.87 2.40
C ARG A 277 -15.71 5.18 3.74
N MET A 278 -14.92 4.10 3.75
CA MET A 278 -14.57 3.36 4.97
C MET A 278 -13.60 4.10 5.89
N ILE A 279 -12.88 5.11 5.39
CA ILE A 279 -11.95 5.89 6.21
C ILE A 279 -12.75 6.78 7.15
N SER A 280 -12.64 6.55 8.46
CA SER A 280 -13.33 7.37 9.47
C SER A 280 -12.72 8.77 9.56
N PRO A 281 -13.45 9.79 10.08
CA PRO A 281 -12.92 11.13 10.37
C PRO A 281 -11.58 11.13 11.13
N ASP A 282 -11.37 10.16 12.01
CA ASP A 282 -10.19 10.04 12.87
C ASP A 282 -9.02 9.26 12.23
N GLY A 283 -9.14 8.88 10.95
CA GLY A 283 -8.11 8.10 10.24
C GLY A 283 -8.06 6.63 10.68
N THR A 284 -9.20 6.06 11.05
CA THR A 284 -9.37 4.62 11.34
C THR A 284 -10.26 3.97 10.28
N TYR A 285 -10.39 2.64 10.32
CA TYR A 285 -11.21 1.88 9.39
C TYR A 285 -11.73 0.61 10.09
N PRO A 286 -12.80 -0.03 9.58
CA PRO A 286 -13.33 -1.26 10.16
C PRO A 286 -12.27 -2.37 10.28
N LEU A 287 -12.31 -3.14 11.36
CA LEU A 287 -11.37 -4.26 11.57
C LEU A 287 -12.00 -5.55 11.06
N LEU A 288 -11.86 -5.79 9.77
CA LEU A 288 -12.52 -6.90 9.07
C LEU A 288 -11.49 -7.87 8.47
N GLY A 289 -11.70 -9.16 8.72
CA GLY A 289 -10.93 -10.24 8.12
C GLY A 289 -9.48 -10.33 8.61
N LYS A 290 -8.68 -11.06 7.82
CA LYS A 290 -7.25 -11.30 8.04
C LYS A 290 -6.38 -10.13 7.61
N SER A 291 -5.09 -10.20 7.91
CA SER A 291 -4.04 -9.28 7.44
C SER A 291 -4.15 -7.85 7.96
N LEU A 292 -4.80 -7.65 9.12
CA LEU A 292 -4.93 -6.33 9.76
C LEU A 292 -3.57 -5.71 10.12
N ALA A 293 -2.54 -6.54 10.33
CA ALA A 293 -1.15 -6.09 10.55
C ALA A 293 -0.53 -5.39 9.32
N TYR A 294 -1.20 -5.39 8.17
CA TYR A 294 -0.75 -4.68 6.96
C TYR A 294 -1.11 -3.19 7.00
N ARG A 295 -1.86 -2.75 8.02
CA ARG A 295 -2.08 -1.33 8.36
C ARG A 295 -2.70 -0.57 7.18
N CYS A 296 -2.26 0.64 6.87
CA CYS A 296 -2.74 1.43 5.74
C CYS A 296 -2.51 0.77 4.37
N GLY A 297 -1.78 -0.35 4.29
CA GLY A 297 -1.68 -1.17 3.08
C GLY A 297 -3.03 -1.64 2.57
N VAL A 298 -4.03 -1.74 3.45
CA VAL A 298 -5.46 -1.96 3.10
C VAL A 298 -5.97 -1.02 2.02
N PHE A 299 -5.38 0.17 1.85
CA PHE A 299 -5.76 1.16 0.85
C PHE A 299 -4.90 1.11 -0.44
N HIS A 300 -4.25 -0.02 -0.72
CA HIS A 300 -3.47 -0.22 -1.95
C HIS A 300 -4.27 0.12 -3.20
N LEU A 301 -5.49 -0.42 -3.36
CA LEU A 301 -6.32 -0.10 -4.51
C LEU A 301 -6.72 1.38 -4.57
N LEU A 302 -7.07 2.00 -3.44
CA LEU A 302 -7.44 3.42 -3.43
C LEU A 302 -6.27 4.30 -3.89
N SER A 303 -5.05 3.99 -3.42
CA SER A 303 -3.83 4.66 -3.86
C SER A 303 -3.51 4.38 -5.34
N GLN A 304 -3.68 3.14 -5.81
CA GLN A 304 -3.51 2.79 -7.22
C GLN A 304 -4.57 3.48 -8.11
N ALA A 305 -5.82 3.62 -7.65
CA ALA A 305 -6.89 4.25 -8.39
C ALA A 305 -6.61 5.74 -8.63
N ALA A 306 -6.02 6.43 -7.64
CA ALA A 306 -5.51 7.78 -7.80
C ALA A 306 -4.35 7.82 -8.81
N LEU A 307 -3.36 6.93 -8.69
CA LEU A 307 -2.22 6.83 -9.61
C LEU A 307 -2.65 6.61 -11.06
N LEU A 308 -3.60 5.70 -11.29
CA LEU A 308 -4.13 5.35 -12.61
C LEU A 308 -5.18 6.35 -13.12
N LYS A 309 -5.59 7.33 -12.31
CA LYS A 309 -6.62 8.31 -12.62
C LYS A 309 -7.98 7.69 -12.98
N ILE A 310 -8.35 6.64 -12.24
CA ILE A 310 -9.62 5.90 -12.41
C ILE A 310 -10.60 6.13 -11.26
N LEU A 311 -10.40 7.16 -10.43
CA LEU A 311 -11.35 7.52 -9.39
C LEU A 311 -12.74 7.81 -9.99
N PRO A 312 -13.83 7.43 -9.30
CA PRO A 312 -15.18 7.79 -9.70
C PRO A 312 -15.35 9.30 -9.88
N ARG A 313 -16.20 9.71 -10.81
CA ARG A 313 -16.40 11.14 -11.15
C ARG A 313 -16.82 12.01 -9.96
N ASN A 314 -17.46 11.43 -8.95
CA ASN A 314 -17.94 12.11 -7.75
C ASN A 314 -16.93 12.11 -6.60
N ILE A 315 -15.72 11.56 -6.79
CA ILE A 315 -14.64 11.56 -5.81
C ILE A 315 -13.47 12.36 -6.39
N ALA A 316 -13.16 13.50 -5.76
CA ALA A 316 -12.04 14.32 -6.16
C ALA A 316 -10.69 13.67 -5.78
N PRO A 317 -9.62 13.86 -6.56
CA PRO A 317 -8.28 13.41 -6.16
C PRO A 317 -7.81 13.98 -4.81
N ALA A 318 -8.08 15.26 -4.54
CA ALA A 318 -7.72 15.89 -3.26
C ALA A 318 -8.45 15.27 -2.07
N GLN A 319 -9.71 14.86 -2.26
CA GLN A 319 -10.50 14.14 -1.27
C GLN A 319 -9.80 12.83 -0.85
N VAL A 320 -9.30 12.08 -1.83
CA VAL A 320 -8.54 10.85 -1.58
C VAL A 320 -7.19 11.15 -0.92
N ARG A 321 -6.48 12.21 -1.35
CA ARG A 321 -5.24 12.66 -0.68
C ARG A 321 -5.50 12.91 0.80
N SER A 322 -6.49 13.74 1.14
CA SER A 322 -6.81 14.09 2.54
C SER A 322 -7.17 12.86 3.37
N ALA A 323 -7.97 11.93 2.84
CA ALA A 323 -8.34 10.69 3.54
C ALA A 323 -7.12 9.78 3.80
N LEU A 324 -6.28 9.56 2.78
CA LEU A 324 -5.07 8.75 2.90
C LEU A 324 -4.02 9.43 3.78
N THR A 325 -3.89 10.76 3.74
CA THR A 325 -3.03 11.51 4.65
C THR A 325 -3.45 11.24 6.09
N LYS A 326 -4.76 11.32 6.41
CA LYS A 326 -5.25 11.11 7.78
C LYS A 326 -4.92 9.71 8.30
N ILE A 327 -5.04 8.67 7.47
CA ILE A 327 -4.73 7.30 7.89
C ILE A 327 -3.23 7.07 8.10
N ILE A 328 -2.39 7.66 7.24
CA ILE A 328 -0.93 7.59 7.37
C ILE A 328 -0.49 8.34 8.64
N GLN A 329 -1.04 9.52 8.90
CA GLN A 329 -0.79 10.28 10.14
C GLN A 329 -1.15 9.47 11.38
N ARG A 330 -2.35 8.87 11.40
CA ARG A 330 -2.81 8.05 12.53
C ARG A 330 -1.82 6.93 12.87
N GLN A 331 -1.18 6.34 11.86
CA GLN A 331 -0.27 5.22 12.04
C GLN A 331 1.20 5.61 12.18
N PHE A 332 1.66 6.73 11.63
CA PHE A 332 3.10 6.97 11.48
C PHE A 332 3.62 8.30 12.01
N THR A 333 2.74 9.20 12.50
CA THR A 333 3.17 10.41 13.21
C THR A 333 3.94 10.08 14.50
N GLY A 334 3.52 9.06 15.24
CA GLY A 334 4.22 8.57 16.43
C GLY A 334 5.36 7.57 16.13
N SER A 335 5.94 7.01 17.20
CA SER A 335 6.96 5.94 17.13
C SER A 335 6.41 4.56 17.51
N GLN A 336 5.13 4.44 17.86
CA GLN A 336 4.53 3.23 18.42
C GLN A 336 4.63 2.01 17.51
N ASN A 337 4.73 2.21 16.20
CA ASN A 337 4.81 1.15 15.19
C ASN A 337 6.25 0.74 14.83
N PHE A 338 7.23 1.29 15.54
CA PHE A 338 8.64 1.01 15.33
C PHE A 338 9.27 0.51 16.63
N ASN A 339 10.26 -0.37 16.51
CA ASN A 339 11.14 -0.69 17.63
C ASN A 339 12.19 0.43 17.84
N SER A 340 13.04 0.27 18.86
CA SER A 340 14.08 1.24 19.20
C SER A 340 15.13 1.46 18.10
N GLU A 341 15.23 0.54 17.14
CA GLU A 341 16.17 0.60 16.01
C GLU A 341 15.52 1.14 14.72
N GLY A 342 14.22 1.47 14.76
CA GLY A 342 13.48 2.02 13.63
C GLY A 342 12.91 1.00 12.66
N TRP A 343 12.83 -0.28 13.03
CA TRP A 343 12.14 -1.32 12.24
C TRP A 343 10.66 -1.38 12.60
N LEU A 344 9.79 -1.67 11.62
CA LEU A 344 8.38 -1.93 11.90
C LEU A 344 8.19 -3.16 12.79
N ILE A 345 7.17 -3.11 13.65
CA ILE A 345 6.78 -4.22 14.54
C ILE A 345 5.40 -4.78 14.17
N CYS A 346 5.16 -6.03 14.55
CA CYS A 346 3.92 -6.76 14.25
C CYS A 346 2.73 -6.18 15.02
N GLY A 347 1.64 -5.85 14.30
CA GLY A 347 0.41 -5.30 14.86
C GLY A 347 -0.26 -4.27 13.94
N LEU A 348 -1.41 -3.75 14.37
CA LEU A 348 -2.20 -2.76 13.62
C LEU A 348 -1.87 -1.33 14.06
N ASN A 349 -1.67 -1.11 15.36
CA ASN A 349 -1.18 0.12 15.95
C ASN A 349 -0.55 -0.17 17.33
N ALA A 350 0.76 -0.01 17.45
CA ALA A 350 1.65 -0.63 18.42
C ALA A 350 1.89 -2.13 18.19
N SER A 351 2.67 -2.76 19.09
CA SER A 351 2.87 -4.21 19.10
C SER A 351 1.55 -4.89 19.49
N GLN A 352 1.03 -5.70 18.57
CA GLN A 352 -0.22 -6.45 18.72
C GLN A 352 -0.06 -7.77 17.97
N ILE A 353 0.89 -8.61 18.38
CA ILE A 353 1.21 -9.84 17.64
C ILE A 353 0.03 -10.81 17.52
N ASP A 354 -0.89 -10.82 18.49
CA ASP A 354 -2.04 -11.74 18.50
C ASP A 354 -3.06 -11.49 17.38
N ILE A 355 -3.06 -10.30 16.77
CA ILE A 355 -3.93 -10.02 15.62
C ILE A 355 -3.33 -10.48 14.29
N CYS A 356 -2.08 -10.95 14.32
CA CYS A 356 -1.35 -11.38 13.13
C CYS A 356 -1.79 -12.80 12.74
N ASP A 357 -1.96 -13.01 11.42
CA ASP A 357 -2.14 -14.35 10.87
C ASP A 357 -0.88 -15.19 11.12
N ASP A 358 -1.00 -16.52 11.08
CA ASP A 358 0.09 -17.41 11.48
C ASP A 358 1.33 -17.26 10.58
N GLU A 359 1.15 -16.89 9.32
CA GLU A 359 2.20 -16.61 8.34
C GLU A 359 2.85 -15.22 8.49
N THR A 360 2.22 -14.31 9.27
CA THR A 360 2.67 -12.93 9.40
C THR A 360 3.98 -12.87 10.21
N ASN A 361 4.90 -12.05 9.72
CA ASN A 361 6.19 -11.76 10.31
C ASN A 361 6.60 -10.29 10.10
N THR A 362 7.79 -9.90 10.57
CA THR A 362 8.31 -8.53 10.39
C THR A 362 8.38 -8.06 8.93
N GLY A 363 8.59 -8.96 7.97
CA GLY A 363 8.52 -8.64 6.54
C GLY A 363 7.10 -8.31 6.08
N SER A 364 6.11 -9.02 6.63
CA SER A 364 4.68 -8.88 6.33
C SER A 364 4.16 -7.46 6.54
N VAL A 365 4.56 -6.82 7.63
CA VAL A 365 4.05 -5.48 7.99
C VAL A 365 4.50 -4.36 7.05
N TYR A 366 5.48 -4.60 6.17
CA TYR A 366 5.84 -3.66 5.11
C TYR A 366 4.81 -3.58 3.98
N ALA A 367 3.76 -4.41 3.99
CA ALA A 367 2.60 -4.25 3.12
C ALA A 367 1.95 -2.86 3.24
N CYS A 368 2.15 -2.16 4.36
CA CYS A 368 1.76 -0.76 4.52
C CYS A 368 2.31 0.18 3.43
N CYS A 369 3.45 -0.16 2.82
CA CYS A 369 4.07 0.66 1.78
C CYS A 369 3.20 0.79 0.52
N ALA A 370 2.22 -0.09 0.31
CA ALA A 370 1.32 -0.03 -0.82
C ALA A 370 0.43 1.24 -0.82
N VAL A 371 0.27 1.92 0.33
CA VAL A 371 -0.41 3.22 0.37
C VAL A 371 0.35 4.30 -0.42
N PHE A 372 1.66 4.16 -0.63
CA PHE A 372 2.51 5.16 -1.26
C PHE A 372 2.48 5.16 -2.80
N LEU A 373 1.68 4.29 -3.44
CA LEU A 373 1.58 4.25 -4.90
C LEU A 373 1.26 5.62 -5.53
N ALA A 374 0.39 6.42 -4.88
CA ALA A 374 0.04 7.77 -5.32
C ALA A 374 1.23 8.76 -5.36
N LEU A 375 2.35 8.49 -4.67
CA LEU A 375 3.57 9.28 -4.82
C LEU A 375 4.20 9.17 -6.22
N GLY A 376 3.77 8.20 -7.03
CA GLY A 376 4.08 8.14 -8.46
C GLY A 376 3.38 9.19 -9.31
N LEU A 377 2.43 9.95 -8.77
CA LEU A 377 1.90 11.14 -9.42
C LEU A 377 2.91 12.29 -9.32
N LYS A 378 3.02 13.08 -10.40
CA LYS A 378 3.88 14.28 -10.45
C LYS A 378 3.45 15.28 -9.37
N ALA A 379 4.39 16.07 -8.88
CA ALA A 379 4.13 17.11 -7.89
C ALA A 379 3.03 18.11 -8.30
N ASN A 380 2.85 18.33 -9.61
CA ASN A 380 1.83 19.23 -10.16
C ASN A 380 0.52 18.52 -10.57
N ASP A 381 0.30 17.28 -10.11
CA ASP A 381 -0.97 16.60 -10.33
C ASP A 381 -2.05 17.18 -9.41
N MET A 382 -3.31 17.21 -9.86
CA MET A 382 -4.44 17.69 -9.05
C MET A 382 -4.59 16.96 -7.72
N PHE A 383 -4.16 15.70 -7.64
CA PHE A 383 -4.07 14.98 -6.36
C PHE A 383 -3.19 15.73 -5.35
N TRP A 384 -2.11 16.38 -5.80
CA TRP A 384 -1.16 17.11 -4.97
C TRP A 384 -1.31 18.63 -5.01
N GLU A 385 -2.01 19.25 -5.96
CA GLU A 385 -2.12 20.72 -6.04
C GLU A 385 -3.46 21.27 -5.54
N ALA A 386 -4.55 20.52 -5.67
CA ALA A 386 -5.84 21.03 -5.24
C ALA A 386 -5.89 21.24 -3.72
N PRO A 387 -6.67 22.24 -3.24
CA PRO A 387 -6.95 22.42 -1.82
C PRO A 387 -7.43 21.12 -1.16
N SER A 388 -7.21 20.99 0.14
CA SER A 388 -7.71 19.84 0.89
C SER A 388 -9.24 19.77 0.78
N GLU A 389 -9.75 18.54 0.69
CA GLU A 389 -11.19 18.30 0.61
C GLU A 389 -11.60 17.22 1.60
N GLU A 390 -12.73 17.43 2.26
CA GLU A 390 -13.31 16.42 3.13
C GLU A 390 -13.72 15.18 2.33
N TRP A 391 -13.39 14.01 2.87
CA TRP A 391 -13.79 12.72 2.33
C TRP A 391 -15.18 12.32 2.81
N SER A 392 -15.79 11.33 2.17
CA SER A 392 -17.22 11.03 2.28
C SER A 392 -17.66 10.85 3.74
N SER A 393 -16.88 10.13 4.54
CA SER A 393 -17.17 9.93 5.95
C SER A 393 -16.99 11.21 6.77
N LEU A 394 -15.94 12.00 6.54
CA LEU A 394 -15.76 13.29 7.21
C LEU A 394 -16.91 14.26 6.89
N LYS A 395 -17.30 14.37 5.60
CA LYS A 395 -18.46 15.14 5.15
C LYS A 395 -19.73 14.74 5.91
N ALA A 396 -20.00 13.43 5.96
CA ALA A 396 -21.20 12.90 6.61
C ALA A 396 -21.25 13.25 8.10
N TRP A 397 -20.14 13.05 8.82
CA TRP A 397 -20.08 13.32 10.27
C TRP A 397 -20.06 14.80 10.62
N ASN A 398 -19.67 15.68 9.69
CA ASN A 398 -19.80 17.13 9.82
C ASN A 398 -21.19 17.66 9.40
N GLY A 399 -22.10 16.78 8.98
CA GLY A 399 -23.45 17.16 8.56
C GLY A 399 -23.52 17.77 7.15
N HIS A 400 -22.46 17.63 6.35
CA HIS A 400 -22.45 18.04 4.95
C HIS A 400 -23.15 17.00 4.06
N GLN A 401 -23.61 17.45 2.90
CA GLN A 401 -24.30 16.58 1.95
C GLN A 401 -23.35 15.52 1.38
N ILE A 402 -23.79 14.26 1.41
CA ILE A 402 -23.13 13.14 0.74
C ILE A 402 -24.09 12.46 -0.23
N GLN A 403 -23.56 11.89 -1.31
CA GLN A 403 -24.38 11.12 -2.25
C GLN A 403 -24.69 9.72 -1.68
N PRO A 404 -25.93 9.22 -1.86
CA PRO A 404 -26.27 7.86 -1.47
C PRO A 404 -25.37 6.86 -2.22
N ASP A 405 -25.02 5.76 -1.55
CA ASP A 405 -24.31 4.66 -2.19
C ASP A 405 -25.31 3.67 -2.79
N GLN A 406 -24.94 3.04 -3.90
CA GLN A 406 -25.78 2.04 -4.58
C GLN A 406 -24.91 0.92 -5.15
N SER A 407 -25.45 -0.28 -5.21
CA SER A 407 -24.78 -1.40 -5.88
C SER A 407 -24.66 -1.14 -7.38
N ILE A 408 -23.53 -1.57 -7.96
CA ILE A 408 -23.28 -1.49 -9.41
C ILE A 408 -23.05 -2.89 -9.97
N ASN A 409 -23.72 -3.18 -11.09
CA ASN A 409 -23.45 -4.37 -11.90
C ASN A 409 -22.55 -3.98 -13.09
N PHE A 410 -21.57 -4.83 -13.42
CA PHE A 410 -20.48 -4.54 -14.37
C PHE A 410 -20.43 -5.52 -15.52
#